data_AF-A0A2J0YSK6-F1
#
_entry.id   AF-A0A2J0YSK6-F1
#
_cell.length_a   1.000
_cell.length_b   1.000
_cell.length_c   1.000
_cell.angle_alpha   90.00
_cell.angle_beta   90.00
_cell.angle_gamma   90.00
#
_symmetry.space_group_name_H-M   'P 1'
#
loop_
_entity.id
_entity.type
_entity.pdbx_description
1 polymer ?
#
loop_
_entity_poly.entity_id
_entity_poly.type
_entity_poly.pdbx_seq_one_letter_code
_entity_poly.pdbx_strand_id
1 'polypeptide(L)'
;MIGGAKNVDEGVIGNFMASRFNRQANLPAFFPLIDADLKYKPAVRVEGACASGGLALTTGMKSILAETADVVLVLGFEVQNTMKAVYGADVLSGAGWQKTRKEGHAYFFPGVFSDRAGVYYEKFGREITRKAMAKWYCNAIENARLCKTAQ
;
A
#
# COMPACT_ATOMS: atom_id res chain seq x y z
N MET A 1 -25.43 8.34 15.75
CA MET A 1 -23.96 8.44 15.85
C MET A 1 -23.39 7.41 14.88
N ILE A 2 -22.57 7.84 13.91
CA ILE A 2 -22.10 6.99 12.78
C ILE A 2 -21.09 5.89 13.17
N GLY A 3 -20.65 5.84 14.44
CA GLY A 3 -19.63 4.88 14.88
C GLY A 3 -20.19 3.48 15.19
N GLY A 4 -19.35 2.46 15.01
CA GLY A 4 -19.63 1.07 15.36
C GLY A 4 -19.78 0.15 14.15
N ALA A 5 -19.27 -1.08 14.28
CA ALA A 5 -19.24 -2.07 13.20
C ALA A 5 -20.61 -2.37 12.60
N LYS A 6 -21.67 -2.39 13.41
CA LYS A 6 -23.07 -2.56 12.94
C LYS A 6 -23.51 -1.57 11.87
N ASN A 7 -22.99 -0.34 11.89
CA ASN A 7 -23.39 0.72 10.97
C ASN A 7 -22.62 0.68 9.64
N VAL A 8 -21.56 -0.12 9.53
CA VAL A 8 -20.80 -0.29 8.28
C VAL A 8 -21.68 -1.05 7.28
N ASP A 9 -21.77 -0.62 6.03
CA ASP A 9 -22.56 -1.32 5.01
C ASP A 9 -21.67 -2.26 4.18
N GLU A 10 -20.43 -1.86 3.92
CA GLU A 10 -19.46 -2.64 3.16
C GLU A 10 -18.00 -2.39 3.57
N GLY A 11 -17.12 -3.32 3.17
CA GLY A 11 -15.69 -3.26 3.43
C GLY A 11 -14.84 -3.24 2.16
N VAL A 12 -13.77 -2.44 2.15
CA VAL A 12 -12.80 -2.41 1.04
C VAL A 12 -11.38 -2.57 1.59
N ILE A 13 -10.66 -3.56 1.08
CA ILE A 13 -9.25 -3.79 1.41
C ILE A 13 -8.36 -3.40 0.23
N GLY A 14 -7.44 -2.47 0.45
CA GLY A 14 -6.31 -2.22 -0.44
C GLY A 14 -5.13 -3.10 -0.04
N ASN A 15 -4.73 -4.02 -0.91
CA ASN A 15 -3.56 -4.86 -0.69
C ASN A 15 -2.93 -5.28 -2.03
N PHE A 16 -1.60 -5.25 -2.13
CA PHE A 16 -0.91 -5.57 -3.36
C PHE A 16 -0.54 -7.04 -3.50
N MET A 17 0.20 -7.61 -2.55
CA MET A 17 0.96 -8.86 -2.75
C MET A 17 0.84 -9.85 -1.60
N ALA A 18 -0.20 -9.78 -0.75
CA ALA A 18 -0.41 -10.76 0.33
C ALA A 18 -0.49 -12.21 -0.18
N SER A 19 -1.01 -12.42 -1.40
CA SER A 19 -1.05 -13.76 -2.02
C SER A 19 0.34 -14.35 -2.27
N ARG A 20 1.35 -13.50 -2.50
CA ARG A 20 2.74 -13.92 -2.72
C ARG A 20 3.57 -13.89 -1.45
N PHE A 21 3.41 -12.87 -0.60
CA PHE A 21 4.15 -12.76 0.65
C PHE A 21 3.65 -13.71 1.74
N ASN A 22 2.34 -13.88 1.86
CA ASN A 22 1.70 -14.57 2.98
C ASN A 22 0.92 -15.82 2.55
N ARG A 23 0.88 -16.12 1.25
CA ARG A 23 0.07 -17.21 0.69
C ARG A 23 -1.42 -17.06 1.02
N GLN A 24 -1.90 -15.82 1.15
CA GLN A 24 -3.26 -15.51 1.52
C GLN A 24 -3.86 -14.52 0.51
N ALA A 25 -4.87 -14.96 -0.25
CA ALA A 25 -5.48 -14.15 -1.31
C ALA A 25 -6.84 -13.54 -0.89
N ASN A 26 -7.74 -14.35 -0.30
CA ASN A 26 -9.08 -13.91 0.08
C ASN A 26 -9.06 -13.10 1.38
N LEU A 27 -8.60 -11.85 1.29
CA LEU A 27 -8.52 -10.92 2.43
C LEU A 27 -9.86 -10.41 2.95
N PRO A 28 -10.89 -10.16 2.10
CA PRO A 28 -12.19 -9.68 2.59
C PRO A 28 -12.86 -10.62 3.61
N ALA A 29 -12.57 -11.91 3.55
CA ALA A 29 -13.05 -12.88 4.52
C ALA A 29 -12.58 -12.62 5.97
N PHE A 30 -11.60 -11.73 6.19
CA PHE A 30 -11.12 -11.38 7.52
C PHE A 30 -11.89 -10.24 8.20
N PHE A 31 -12.79 -9.53 7.51
CA PHE A 31 -13.59 -8.47 8.15
C PHE A 31 -14.32 -8.93 9.43
N PRO A 32 -14.98 -10.12 9.47
CA PRO A 32 -15.64 -10.59 10.69
C PRO A 32 -14.69 -10.94 11.84
N LEU A 33 -13.37 -11.00 11.60
CA LEU A 33 -12.37 -11.18 12.66
C LEU A 33 -12.03 -9.87 13.37
N ILE A 34 -12.36 -8.72 12.76
CA ILE A 34 -12.22 -7.40 13.39
C ILE A 34 -13.35 -7.20 14.40
N ASP A 35 -14.58 -7.49 13.97
CA ASP A 35 -15.79 -7.38 14.77
C ASP A 35 -16.87 -8.33 14.22
N ALA A 36 -17.62 -9.00 15.11
CA ALA A 36 -18.67 -9.95 14.72
C ALA A 36 -19.81 -9.29 13.93
N ASP A 37 -20.08 -8.00 14.14
CA ASP A 37 -21.10 -7.23 13.42
C ASP A 37 -20.74 -7.00 11.94
N LEU A 38 -19.51 -7.32 11.52
CA LEU A 38 -19.09 -7.27 10.11
C LEU A 38 -19.42 -8.56 9.34
N LYS A 39 -19.97 -9.57 10.02
CA LYS A 39 -20.39 -10.82 9.37
C LYS A 39 -21.48 -10.56 8.33
N TYR A 40 -21.38 -11.26 7.21
CA TYR A 40 -22.29 -11.18 6.06
C TYR A 40 -22.33 -9.83 5.32
N LYS A 41 -21.49 -8.86 5.70
CA LYS A 41 -21.37 -7.60 4.95
C LYS A 41 -20.55 -7.82 3.68
N PRO A 42 -20.97 -7.22 2.54
CA PRO A 42 -20.19 -7.28 1.31
C PRO A 42 -18.81 -6.66 1.52
N ALA A 43 -17.80 -7.29 0.94
CA ALA A 43 -16.45 -6.76 1.00
C ALA A 43 -15.62 -7.18 -0.19
N VAL A 44 -14.72 -6.30 -0.62
CA VAL A 44 -13.85 -6.51 -1.78
C VAL A 44 -12.40 -6.19 -1.48
N ARG A 45 -11.50 -6.81 -2.24
CA ARG A 45 -10.08 -6.46 -2.27
C ARG A 45 -9.79 -5.78 -3.61
N VAL A 46 -9.20 -4.60 -3.55
CA VAL A 46 -8.74 -3.85 -4.72
C VAL A 46 -7.22 -3.79 -4.74
N GLU A 47 -6.66 -3.76 -5.94
CA GLU A 47 -5.23 -3.82 -6.16
C GLU A 47 -4.82 -2.90 -7.31
N GLY A 48 -3.76 -2.15 -7.08
CA GLY A 48 -3.11 -1.26 -8.05
C GLY A 48 -1.70 -0.91 -7.59
N ALA A 49 -0.87 -1.92 -7.38
CA ALA A 49 0.47 -1.82 -6.83
C ALA A 49 0.49 -1.06 -5.49
N CYS A 50 1.49 -0.20 -5.29
CA CYS A 50 1.61 0.67 -4.12
C CYS A 50 0.42 1.63 -3.96
N ALA A 51 -0.40 1.85 -5.00
CA ALA A 51 -1.58 2.71 -4.95
C ALA A 51 -2.85 2.00 -4.47
N SER A 52 -2.77 0.71 -4.09
CA SER A 52 -3.93 -0.09 -3.66
C SER A 52 -4.73 0.57 -2.53
N GLY A 53 -4.08 1.25 -1.59
CA GLY A 53 -4.78 2.01 -0.53
C GLY A 53 -5.59 3.19 -1.06
N GLY A 54 -5.06 3.92 -2.05
CA GLY A 54 -5.79 5.01 -2.72
C GLY A 54 -6.97 4.50 -3.55
N LEU A 55 -6.80 3.36 -4.21
CA LEU A 55 -7.91 2.68 -4.90
C LEU A 55 -8.97 2.22 -3.91
N ALA A 56 -8.59 1.69 -2.75
CA ALA A 56 -9.54 1.26 -1.73
C ALA A 56 -10.41 2.43 -1.23
N LEU A 57 -9.79 3.59 -1.01
CA LEU A 57 -10.50 4.82 -0.66
C LEU A 57 -11.45 5.25 -1.78
N THR A 58 -10.97 5.28 -3.03
CA THR A 58 -11.80 5.68 -4.18
C THR A 58 -12.97 4.73 -4.40
N THR A 59 -12.78 3.43 -4.18
CA THR A 59 -13.86 2.43 -4.25
C THR A 59 -14.92 2.69 -3.18
N GLY A 60 -14.53 2.90 -1.92
CA GLY A 60 -15.51 3.22 -0.87
C GLY A 60 -16.24 4.55 -1.12
N MET A 61 -15.54 5.56 -1.64
CA MET A 61 -16.18 6.83 -2.05
C MET A 61 -17.20 6.62 -3.16
N LYS A 62 -16.94 5.73 -4.13
CA LYS A 62 -17.89 5.42 -5.21
C LYS A 62 -19.17 4.81 -4.67
N SER A 63 -19.10 3.89 -3.71
CA SER A 63 -20.28 3.28 -3.10
C SER A 63 -21.13 4.29 -2.34
N ILE A 64 -20.50 5.23 -1.63
CA ILE A 64 -21.20 6.34 -0.96
C ILE A 64 -21.89 7.25 -1.99
N LEU A 65 -21.16 7.66 -3.03
CA LEU A 65 -21.71 8.55 -4.06
C LEU A 65 -22.77 7.88 -4.95
N ALA A 66 -22.75 6.55 -5.06
CA ALA A 66 -23.78 5.77 -5.73
C ALA A 66 -25.00 5.51 -4.85
N GLU A 67 -25.00 5.99 -3.59
CA GLU A 67 -26.06 5.78 -2.60
C GLU A 67 -26.32 4.30 -2.30
N THR A 68 -25.32 3.44 -2.54
CA THR A 68 -25.39 2.00 -2.24
C THR A 68 -24.86 1.65 -0.84
N ALA A 69 -24.22 2.61 -0.17
CA ALA A 69 -23.71 2.50 1.19
C ALA A 69 -23.67 3.89 1.86
N ASP A 70 -24.02 3.98 3.14
CA ASP A 70 -23.88 5.20 3.93
C ASP A 70 -22.51 5.23 4.66
N VAL A 71 -22.03 4.06 5.08
CA VAL A 71 -20.76 3.92 5.81
C VAL A 71 -19.92 2.79 5.22
N VAL A 72 -18.72 3.12 4.75
CA VAL A 72 -17.77 2.14 4.19
C VAL A 72 -16.52 2.04 5.06
N LEU A 73 -16.13 0.82 5.42
CA LEU A 73 -14.87 0.56 6.12
C LEU A 73 -13.75 0.29 5.11
N VAL A 74 -12.84 1.25 4.96
CA VAL A 74 -11.66 1.13 4.10
C VAL A 74 -10.43 0.78 4.93
N LEU A 75 -9.72 -0.28 4.55
CA LEU A 75 -8.48 -0.73 5.17
C LEU A 75 -7.38 -0.86 4.13
N GLY A 76 -6.15 -0.50 4.49
CA GLY A 76 -4.96 -0.74 3.68
C GLY A 76 -3.87 -1.36 4.54
N PHE A 77 -3.34 -2.51 4.12
CA PHE A 77 -2.28 -3.19 4.85
C PHE A 77 -1.44 -4.08 3.94
N GLU A 78 -0.20 -4.32 4.35
CA GLU A 78 0.75 -5.18 3.67
C GLU A 78 1.70 -5.81 4.69
N VAL A 79 2.09 -7.07 4.47
CA VAL A 79 3.10 -7.76 5.29
C VAL A 79 4.18 -8.27 4.35
N GLN A 80 5.37 -7.68 4.41
CA GLN A 80 6.46 -7.95 3.45
C GLN A 80 7.69 -8.59 4.07
N ASN A 81 7.71 -8.76 5.40
CA ASN A 81 8.85 -9.24 6.17
C ASN A 81 8.93 -10.78 6.26
N THR A 82 8.18 -11.50 5.43
CA THR A 82 8.14 -12.98 5.41
C THR A 82 9.23 -13.62 4.54
N MET A 83 10.04 -12.81 3.85
CA MET A 83 11.11 -13.29 2.96
C MET A 83 12.29 -12.33 2.87
N LYS A 84 13.42 -12.80 2.33
CA LYS A 84 14.61 -11.95 2.12
C LYS A 84 14.32 -10.85 1.10
N ALA A 85 14.98 -9.71 1.27
CA ALA A 85 14.79 -8.50 0.45
C ALA A 85 14.86 -8.75 -1.06
N VAL A 86 15.79 -9.60 -1.53
CA VAL A 86 15.91 -9.92 -2.96
C VAL A 86 14.67 -10.62 -3.54
N TYR A 87 14.05 -11.52 -2.77
CA TYR A 87 12.81 -12.19 -3.18
C TYR A 87 11.62 -11.23 -3.08
N GLY A 88 11.59 -10.39 -2.03
CA GLY A 88 10.57 -9.35 -1.90
C GLY A 88 10.59 -8.35 -3.05
N ALA A 89 11.78 -7.99 -3.55
CA ALA A 89 11.92 -7.13 -4.72
C ALA A 89 11.36 -7.77 -6.01
N ASP A 90 11.49 -9.09 -6.16
CA ASP A 90 10.85 -9.83 -7.25
C ASP A 90 9.33 -10.00 -7.09
N VAL A 91 8.85 -10.10 -5.85
CA VAL A 91 7.41 -10.06 -5.59
C VAL A 91 6.84 -8.70 -6.00
N LEU A 92 7.48 -7.63 -5.55
CA LEU A 92 7.08 -6.25 -5.84
C LEU A 92 7.17 -5.88 -7.32
N SER A 93 8.04 -6.54 -8.09
CA SER A 93 8.17 -6.26 -9.51
C SER A 93 6.92 -6.56 -10.34
N GLY A 94 5.94 -7.27 -9.77
CA GLY A 94 4.63 -7.46 -10.41
C GLY A 94 3.87 -6.15 -10.71
N ALA A 95 4.31 -5.02 -10.16
CA ALA A 95 3.79 -3.70 -10.49
C ALA A 95 4.39 -3.10 -11.78
N GLY A 96 5.49 -3.68 -12.27
CA GLY A 96 6.10 -3.31 -13.55
C GLY A 96 5.62 -4.20 -14.69
N TRP A 97 6.16 -3.97 -15.88
CA TRP A 97 5.94 -4.87 -17.01
C TRP A 97 6.78 -6.14 -16.84
N GLN A 98 6.14 -7.24 -16.45
CA GLN A 98 6.85 -8.44 -16.02
C GLN A 98 7.77 -9.07 -17.09
N LYS A 99 7.52 -8.81 -18.38
CA LYS A 99 8.42 -9.29 -19.45
C LYS A 99 9.82 -8.68 -19.38
N THR A 100 9.93 -7.42 -18.92
CA THR A 100 11.21 -6.71 -18.81
C THR A 100 11.82 -6.85 -17.41
N ARG A 101 11.23 -7.66 -16.53
CA ARG A 101 11.71 -7.87 -15.15
C ARG A 101 13.18 -8.26 -15.06
N LYS A 102 13.65 -9.09 -16.00
CA LYS A 102 15.02 -9.59 -16.03
C LYS A 102 16.01 -8.60 -16.62
N GLU A 103 15.53 -7.47 -17.15
CA GLU A 103 16.37 -6.39 -17.62
C GLU A 103 16.79 -5.53 -16.41
N GLY A 104 18.08 -5.21 -16.34
CA GLY A 104 18.61 -4.37 -15.28
C GLY A 104 18.82 -5.10 -13.95
N HIS A 105 18.43 -4.46 -12.85
CA HIS A 105 18.90 -4.81 -11.51
C HIS A 105 18.06 -5.91 -10.84
N ALA A 106 18.71 -6.74 -10.01
CA ALA A 106 18.02 -7.78 -9.23
C ALA A 106 16.92 -7.20 -8.32
N TYR A 107 17.15 -6.00 -7.80
CA TYR A 107 16.15 -5.18 -7.11
C TYR A 107 15.48 -4.24 -8.12
N PHE A 108 14.46 -4.73 -8.81
CA PHE A 108 13.84 -4.07 -9.97
C PHE A 108 13.50 -2.59 -9.72
N PHE A 109 12.57 -2.32 -8.81
CA PHE A 109 12.15 -0.93 -8.53
C PHE A 109 13.27 -0.06 -7.97
N PRO A 110 14.08 -0.50 -6.98
CA PRO A 110 15.25 0.27 -6.55
C PRO A 110 16.21 0.64 -7.70
N GLY A 111 16.42 -0.28 -8.65
CA GLY A 111 17.21 0.01 -9.86
C GLY A 111 16.58 1.11 -10.71
N VAL A 112 15.31 0.95 -11.08
CA VAL A 112 14.57 1.94 -11.89
C VAL A 112 14.55 3.33 -11.23
N PHE A 113 14.36 3.40 -9.91
CA PHE A 113 14.38 4.67 -9.18
C PHE A 113 15.79 5.25 -9.01
N SER A 114 16.83 4.42 -8.95
CA SER A 114 18.22 4.87 -8.94
C SER A 114 18.58 5.58 -10.25
N ASP A 115 18.21 5.01 -11.39
CA ASP A 115 18.44 5.62 -12.70
C ASP A 115 17.71 6.97 -12.80
N ARG A 116 16.46 7.02 -12.33
CA ARG A 116 15.67 8.26 -12.27
C ARG A 116 16.27 9.30 -11.32
N ALA A 117 16.89 8.89 -10.22
CA ALA A 117 17.59 9.79 -9.31
C ALA A 117 18.83 10.42 -9.98
N GLY A 118 19.54 9.67 -10.83
CA GLY A 118 20.63 10.20 -11.66
C GLY A 118 20.18 11.35 -12.56
N VAL A 119 19.12 11.13 -13.33
CA VAL A 119 18.52 12.17 -14.20
C VAL A 119 18.02 13.38 -13.39
N TYR A 120 17.46 13.14 -12.19
CA TYR A 120 17.02 14.20 -11.30
C TYR A 120 18.19 15.08 -10.82
N TYR A 121 19.34 14.47 -10.52
CA TYR A 121 20.57 15.19 -10.14
C TYR A 121 21.12 16.04 -11.28
N GLU A 122 21.11 15.55 -12.52
CA GLU A 122 21.53 16.29 -13.70
C GLU A 122 20.64 17.51 -13.94
N LYS A 123 19.32 17.35 -13.81
CA LYS A 123 18.35 18.41 -14.08
C LYS A 123 18.34 19.53 -13.05
N PHE A 124 18.48 19.20 -11.76
CA PHE A 124 18.27 20.16 -10.66
C PHE A 124 19.52 20.45 -9.82
N GLY A 125 20.66 19.86 -10.16
CA GLY A 125 21.91 20.00 -9.44
C GLY A 125 22.01 19.08 -8.22
N ARG A 126 23.14 18.40 -8.10
CA ARG A 126 23.38 17.36 -7.09
C ARG A 126 23.30 17.88 -5.64
N GLU A 127 23.69 19.11 -5.38
CA GLU A 127 23.76 19.60 -3.99
C GLU A 127 22.37 19.88 -3.40
N ILE A 128 21.51 20.60 -4.14
CA ILE A 128 20.15 20.94 -3.69
C ILE A 128 19.32 19.67 -3.50
N THR A 129 19.40 18.77 -4.47
CA THR A 129 18.65 17.49 -4.47
C THR A 129 19.07 16.59 -3.31
N ARG A 130 20.37 16.50 -2.98
CA ARG A 130 20.85 15.76 -1.80
C ARG A 130 20.37 16.37 -0.49
N LYS A 131 20.39 17.71 -0.35
CA LYS A 131 19.85 18.40 0.83
C LYS A 131 18.36 18.11 1.01
N ALA A 132 17.58 18.10 -0.07
CA ALA A 132 16.16 17.76 -0.03
C ALA A 132 15.90 16.31 0.43
N MET A 133 16.65 15.33 -0.11
CA MET A 133 16.54 13.92 0.31
C MET A 133 16.92 13.74 1.79
N ALA A 134 17.97 14.44 2.26
CA ALA A 134 18.35 14.41 3.67
C ALA A 134 17.24 14.99 4.56
N LYS A 135 16.61 16.11 4.16
CA LYS A 135 15.50 16.69 4.90
C LYS A 135 14.29 15.75 4.98
N TRP A 136 13.96 15.06 3.89
CA TRP A 136 12.93 14.02 3.90
C TRP A 136 13.24 12.92 4.92
N TYR A 137 14.49 12.43 4.95
CA TYR A 137 14.90 11.41 5.91
C TYR A 137 14.82 11.90 7.37
N CYS A 138 15.30 13.12 7.66
CA CYS A 138 15.18 13.70 8.99
C CYS A 138 13.71 13.78 9.43
N ASN A 139 12.84 14.31 8.57
CA ASN A 139 11.42 14.40 8.87
C ASN A 139 10.81 13.02 9.15
N ALA A 140 11.19 11.98 8.38
CA ALA A 140 10.69 10.62 8.59
C ALA A 140 11.08 10.08 9.99
N ILE A 141 12.35 10.24 10.39
CA ILE A 141 12.85 9.79 11.69
C ILE A 141 12.25 10.61 12.85
N GLU A 142 12.18 11.93 12.70
CA GLU A 142 11.62 12.83 13.71
C GLU A 142 10.14 12.54 13.94
N ASN A 143 9.36 12.37 12.87
CA ASN A 143 7.95 12.02 12.99
C ASN A 143 7.73 10.62 13.57
N ALA A 144 8.58 9.64 13.23
CA ALA A 144 8.49 8.30 13.82
C ALA A 144 8.64 8.34 15.35
N ARG A 145 9.51 9.20 15.89
CA ARG A 145 9.70 9.36 17.34
C ARG A 145 8.48 9.94 18.06
N LEU A 146 7.60 10.64 17.35
CA LEU A 146 6.35 11.15 17.91
C LEU A 146 5.28 10.06 18.03
N CYS A 147 5.45 8.93 17.33
CA CYS A 147 4.49 7.85 17.30
C CYS A 147 4.82 6.81 18.38
N LYS A 148 4.01 6.77 19.45
CA LYS A 148 4.20 5.82 20.58
C LYS A 148 4.15 4.34 20.16
N THR A 149 3.48 4.03 19.04
CA THR A 149 3.34 2.68 18.51
C THR A 149 4.40 2.33 17.46
N ALA A 150 5.32 3.25 17.14
CA ALA A 150 6.39 3.02 16.18
C ALA A 150 7.73 2.58 16.83
N GLN A 151 7.81 2.54 18.16
CA GLN A 151 8.99 2.08 18.92
C GLN A 151 8.91 0.62 19.31
#